data_AF-A0A1E1WMY0-F1
#
_entry.id   AF-A0A1E1WMY0-F1
#
_cell.length_a   1.000
_cell.length_b   1.000
_cell.length_c   1.000
_cell.angle_alpha   90.00
_cell.angle_beta   90.00
_cell.angle_gamma   90.00
#
_symmetry.space_group_name_H-M   'P 1'
#
loop_
_entity.id
_entity.type
_entity.pdbx_description
1 polymer ?
#
loop_
_entity_poly.entity_id
_entity_poly.type
_entity_poly.pdbx_seq_one_letter_code
_entity_poly.pdbx_strand_id
1 'polypeptide(L)'
;FLLNTDWPTMLNADTIEGAVDLFYSKLTECFTLYVPMNNVKAKAYYPMWYSTALIKVISEKHKKHQKWKRWGNPRDYHEFSLLRSRAKAMQISCFNQFIHNSQEIIRRSPKYFWKYVKSKKGGSNYPTKFK
;
A
#
# COMPACT_ATOMS: atom_id res chain seq x y z
N PHE A 1 8.49 -18.33 -27.11
CA PHE A 1 7.59 -18.91 -26.09
C PHE A 1 6.17 -19.01 -26.61
N LEU A 2 5.43 -17.89 -26.74
CA LEU A 2 4.04 -17.89 -27.23
C LEU A 2 3.89 -18.35 -28.68
N LEU A 3 4.85 -18.01 -29.55
CA LEU A 3 4.88 -18.46 -30.95
C LEU A 3 5.11 -19.98 -31.10
N ASN A 4 5.69 -20.63 -30.09
CA ASN A 4 5.95 -22.07 -30.09
C ASN A 4 4.86 -22.84 -29.33
N THR A 5 3.80 -22.16 -28.90
CA THR A 5 2.68 -22.78 -28.20
C THR A 5 1.64 -23.22 -29.22
N ASP A 6 1.20 -24.47 -29.11
CA ASP A 6 0.15 -25.03 -29.95
C ASP A 6 -1.23 -24.62 -29.42
N TRP A 7 -1.69 -23.45 -29.87
CA TRP A 7 -2.93 -22.82 -29.40
C TRP A 7 -4.21 -23.63 -29.71
N PRO A 8 -4.37 -24.24 -30.90
CA PRO A 8 -5.59 -24.99 -31.23
C PRO A 8 -5.83 -26.18 -30.30
N THR A 9 -4.78 -26.90 -29.91
CA THR A 9 -4.92 -28.05 -28.99
C THR A 9 -5.06 -27.60 -27.55
N MET A 10 -4.36 -26.53 -27.17
CA MET A 10 -4.36 -26.00 -25.81
C MET A 10 -5.66 -25.27 -25.44
N LEU A 11 -6.31 -24.62 -26.40
CA LEU A 11 -7.61 -23.95 -26.20
C LEU A 11 -8.80 -24.88 -26.45
N ASN A 12 -8.55 -26.17 -26.71
CA ASN A 12 -9.60 -27.18 -26.86
C ASN A 12 -10.13 -27.61 -25.49
N ALA A 13 -10.84 -26.69 -24.82
CA ALA A 13 -11.53 -26.94 -23.56
C ALA A 13 -13.04 -27.10 -23.80
N ASP A 14 -13.69 -27.86 -22.93
CA ASP A 14 -15.13 -28.13 -22.99
C ASP A 14 -15.99 -26.86 -22.78
N THR A 15 -15.39 -25.80 -22.20
CA THR A 15 -16.05 -24.53 -21.90
C THR A 15 -15.19 -23.34 -22.30
N ILE A 16 -15.84 -22.23 -22.63
CA ILE A 16 -15.15 -20.97 -23.00
C ILE A 16 -14.33 -20.45 -21.81
N GLU A 17 -14.88 -20.57 -20.60
CA GLU A 17 -14.23 -20.20 -19.36
C GLU A 17 -12.93 -21.00 -19.16
N GLY A 18 -12.97 -22.32 -19.39
CA GLY A 18 -11.78 -23.17 -19.34
C GLY A 18 -10.72 -22.78 -20.37
N ALA A 19 -11.14 -22.44 -21.61
CA ALA A 19 -10.21 -21.98 -22.64
C ALA A 19 -9.56 -20.62 -22.28
N VAL A 20 -10.34 -19.71 -21.67
CA VAL A 20 -9.86 -18.40 -21.20
C VAL A 20 -8.88 -18.55 -20.05
N ASP A 21 -9.17 -19.43 -19.09
CA ASP A 21 -8.28 -19.71 -17.95
C ASP A 21 -6.95 -20.30 -18.44
N LEU A 22 -7.01 -21.25 -19.37
CA LEU A 22 -5.82 -21.82 -20.01
C LEU A 22 -5.02 -20.72 -20.72
N PHE A 23 -5.65 -19.89 -21.53
CA PHE A 23 -5.00 -18.75 -22.19
C PHE A 23 -4.26 -17.82 -21.20
N TYR A 24 -4.94 -17.38 -20.14
CA TYR A 24 -4.35 -16.52 -19.12
C TYR A 24 -3.23 -17.22 -18.34
N SER A 25 -3.34 -18.51 -18.09
CA SER A 25 -2.28 -19.28 -17.44
C SER A 25 -0.98 -19.25 -18.26
N LYS A 26 -1.08 -19.41 -19.59
CA LYS A 26 0.08 -19.42 -20.48
C LYS A 26 0.73 -18.06 -20.64
N LEU A 27 -0.09 -17.00 -20.71
CA LEU A 27 0.40 -15.63 -20.66
C LEU A 27 1.09 -15.33 -19.32
N THR A 28 0.49 -15.76 -18.22
CA THR A 28 1.08 -15.59 -16.88
C THR A 28 2.42 -16.30 -16.78
N GLU A 29 2.54 -17.51 -17.31
CA GLU A 29 3.81 -18.25 -17.41
C GLU A 29 4.85 -17.50 -18.27
N CYS A 30 4.43 -16.91 -19.39
CA CYS A 30 5.32 -16.07 -20.19
C CYS A 30 5.79 -14.83 -19.40
N PHE A 31 4.90 -14.20 -18.63
CA PHE A 31 5.26 -13.06 -17.82
C PHE A 31 6.23 -13.44 -16.70
N THR A 32 6.03 -14.56 -16.01
CA THR A 32 6.95 -15.01 -14.95
C THR A 32 8.33 -15.36 -15.49
N LEU A 33 8.43 -15.92 -16.71
CA LEU A 33 9.70 -16.33 -17.31
C LEU A 33 10.49 -15.17 -17.93
N TYR A 34 9.81 -14.20 -18.54
CA TYR A 34 10.47 -13.19 -19.38
C TYR A 34 10.30 -11.75 -18.88
N VAL A 35 9.37 -11.48 -17.97
CA VAL A 35 9.18 -10.15 -17.39
C VAL A 35 9.82 -10.11 -16.01
N PRO A 36 10.88 -9.32 -15.79
CA PRO A 36 11.46 -9.17 -14.46
C PRO A 36 10.43 -8.55 -13.52
N MET A 37 9.96 -9.34 -12.55
CA MET A 37 9.04 -8.86 -11.53
C MET A 37 9.82 -8.00 -10.52
N ASN A 38 9.65 -6.70 -10.64
CA ASN A 38 10.15 -5.78 -9.62
C ASN A 38 9.26 -5.89 -8.39
N ASN A 39 9.82 -6.39 -7.28
CA ASN A 39 9.23 -6.24 -5.96
C ASN A 39 9.29 -4.76 -5.56
N VAL A 40 8.40 -3.95 -6.13
CA VAL A 40 8.17 -2.59 -5.68
C VAL A 40 7.59 -2.73 -4.28
N LYS A 41 8.46 -2.70 -3.26
CA LYS A 41 8.02 -2.47 -1.89
C LYS A 41 7.23 -1.19 -1.96
N ALA A 42 5.91 -1.28 -1.82
CA ALA A 42 5.05 -0.11 -1.77
C ALA A 42 5.67 0.79 -0.70
N LYS A 43 6.27 1.91 -1.11
CA LYS A 43 6.80 2.88 -0.16
C LYS A 43 5.62 3.25 0.69
N ALA A 44 5.67 2.90 1.98
CA ALA A 44 4.60 3.20 2.90
C ALA A 44 4.43 4.72 2.91
N TYR A 45 3.41 5.19 2.21
CA TYR A 45 3.14 6.61 2.04
C TYR A 45 2.42 7.06 3.31
N TYR A 46 3.21 7.39 4.33
CA TYR A 46 2.67 7.97 5.54
C TYR A 46 2.30 9.43 5.28
N PRO A 47 1.18 9.92 5.83
CA PRO A 47 0.86 11.33 5.80
C PRO A 47 2.00 12.16 6.37
N MET A 48 2.22 13.36 5.80
CA MET A 48 3.36 14.22 6.15
C MET A 48 3.42 14.62 7.63
N TRP A 49 2.29 14.59 8.33
CA TRP A 49 2.19 14.92 9.75
C TRP A 49 2.50 13.73 10.68
N TYR A 50 2.80 12.54 10.14
CA TYR A 50 3.19 11.41 10.95
C TYR A 50 4.60 11.62 11.49
N SER A 51 4.75 11.50 12.80
CA SER A 51 6.07 11.41 13.41
C SER A 51 6.70 10.04 13.16
N THR A 52 8.03 9.99 13.17
CA THR A 52 8.79 8.72 13.10
C THR A 52 8.42 7.78 14.25
N ALA A 53 8.11 8.33 15.43
CA ALA A 53 7.62 7.58 16.58
C ALA A 53 6.25 6.94 16.33
N LEU A 54 5.29 7.68 15.75
CA LEU A 54 3.98 7.16 15.38
C LEU A 54 4.10 6.02 14.36
N ILE A 55 4.96 6.17 13.35
CA ILE A 55 5.23 5.12 12.35
C ILE A 55 5.75 3.84 13.01
N LYS A 56 6.70 3.96 13.94
CA LYS A 56 7.21 2.81 14.70
C LYS A 56 6.10 2.11 15.49
N VAL A 57 5.26 2.85 16.21
CA VAL A 57 4.14 2.28 16.98
C VAL A 57 3.14 1.57 16.06
N ILE A 58 2.83 2.13 14.89
CA ILE A 58 1.92 1.49 13.91
C ILE A 58 2.53 0.20 13.36
N SER A 59 3.83 0.20 13.07
CA SER A 59 4.55 -1.00 12.61
C SER A 59 4.54 -2.11 13.66
N GLU A 60 4.88 -1.78 14.91
CA GLU A 60 4.85 -2.75 16.02
C GLU A 60 3.43 -3.27 16.29
N LYS A 61 2.43 -2.38 16.25
CA LYS A 61 1.01 -2.77 16.36
C LYS A 61 0.65 -3.82 15.29
N HIS A 62 1.08 -3.59 14.04
CA HIS A 62 0.82 -4.51 12.94
C HIS A 62 1.50 -5.87 13.18
N LYS A 63 2.77 -5.87 13.58
CA LYS A 63 3.53 -7.10 13.89
C LYS A 63 2.84 -7.94 14.97
N LYS A 64 2.41 -7.31 16.07
CA LYS A 64 1.73 -8.02 17.18
C LYS A 64 0.39 -8.60 16.76
N HIS A 65 -0.38 -7.85 15.98
CA HIS A 65 -1.65 -8.35 15.43
C HIS A 65 -1.44 -9.56 14.49
N GLN A 66 -0.44 -9.50 13.61
CA GLN A 66 -0.11 -10.62 12.72
C GLN A 66 0.34 -11.85 13.51
N LYS A 67 1.14 -11.65 14.55
CA LYS A 67 1.59 -12.73 15.43
C LYS A 67 0.43 -13.38 16.18
N TRP A 68 -0.47 -12.57 16.75
CA TRP A 68 -1.70 -13.08 17.37
C TRP A 68 -2.57 -13.85 16.37
N LYS A 69 -2.78 -13.33 15.15
CA LYS A 69 -3.56 -14.03 14.13
C LYS A 69 -2.96 -15.39 13.73
N ARG A 70 -1.63 -15.50 13.76
CA ARG A 70 -0.93 -16.75 13.40
C ARG A 70 -0.95 -17.79 14.51
N TRP A 71 -0.77 -17.37 15.76
CA TRP A 71 -0.50 -18.29 16.88
C TRP A 71 -1.57 -18.28 17.98
N GLY A 72 -2.53 -17.35 17.94
CA GLY A 72 -3.63 -17.25 18.90
C GLY A 72 -3.23 -16.79 20.31
N ASN A 73 -1.97 -16.41 20.55
CA ASN A 73 -1.48 -16.11 21.91
C ASN A 73 -2.16 -14.87 22.53
N PRO A 74 -2.83 -14.99 23.70
CA PRO A 74 -3.49 -13.88 24.39
C PRO A 74 -2.57 -12.71 24.73
N ARG A 75 -1.29 -12.98 25.04
CA ARG A 75 -0.30 -11.93 25.32
C ARG A 75 -0.06 -11.04 24.11
N ASP A 76 0.04 -11.62 22.92
CA ASP A 76 0.23 -10.86 21.68
C ASP A 76 -1.00 -9.98 21.38
N TYR A 77 -2.22 -10.45 21.74
CA TYR A 77 -3.43 -9.63 21.64
C TYR A 77 -3.45 -8.47 22.65
N HIS A 78 -3.06 -8.71 23.90
CA HIS A 78 -2.96 -7.67 24.92
C HIS A 78 -1.97 -6.57 24.49
N GLU A 79 -0.78 -6.95 24.01
CA GLU A 79 0.20 -6.02 23.48
C GLU A 79 -0.31 -5.27 22.25
N PHE A 80 -1.02 -5.94 21.34
CA PHE A 80 -1.71 -5.29 20.22
C PHE A 80 -2.74 -4.25 20.69
N SER A 81 -3.56 -4.58 21.70
CA SER A 81 -4.57 -3.68 22.25
C SER A 81 -3.94 -2.41 22.84
N LEU A 82 -2.87 -2.56 23.61
CA LEU A 82 -2.08 -1.44 24.14
C LEU A 82 -1.47 -0.58 23.03
N LEU A 83 -0.88 -1.20 22.01
CA LEU A 83 -0.31 -0.48 20.88
C LEU A 83 -1.39 0.21 20.04
N ARG A 84 -2.59 -0.36 19.94
CA ARG A 84 -3.74 0.25 19.25
C ARG A 84 -4.21 1.52 19.96
N SER A 85 -4.34 1.49 21.29
CA SER A 85 -4.72 2.69 22.05
C SER A 85 -3.64 3.77 21.97
N ARG A 86 -2.37 3.39 22.14
CA ARG A 86 -1.22 4.30 22.02
C ARG A 86 -1.13 4.93 20.63
N ALA A 87 -1.29 4.14 19.57
CA ALA A 87 -1.28 4.65 18.20
C ALA A 87 -2.38 5.70 17.98
N LYS A 88 -3.60 5.46 18.48
CA LYS A 88 -4.72 6.40 18.37
C LYS A 88 -4.40 7.72 19.08
N ALA A 89 -3.90 7.66 20.31
CA ALA A 89 -3.53 8.86 21.06
C ALA A 89 -2.42 9.67 20.37
N MET A 90 -1.37 8.99 19.91
CA MET A 90 -0.28 9.64 19.17
C MET A 90 -0.74 10.24 17.84
N GLN A 91 -1.65 9.56 17.13
CA GLN A 91 -2.19 10.06 15.88
C GLN A 91 -2.95 11.38 16.08
N ILE A 92 -3.78 11.47 17.12
CA ILE A 92 -4.50 12.70 17.48
C ILE A 92 -3.51 13.81 17.84
N SER A 93 -2.53 13.50 18.70
CA SER A 93 -1.51 14.48 19.11
C SER A 93 -0.69 15.01 17.93
N CYS A 94 -0.19 14.13 17.05
CA CYS A 94 0.56 14.53 15.85
C CYS A 94 -0.28 15.39 14.91
N PHE A 95 -1.57 15.05 14.73
CA PHE A 95 -2.46 15.83 13.89
C PHE A 95 -2.73 17.22 14.47
N ASN A 96 -3.02 17.32 15.77
CA ASN A 96 -3.25 18.61 16.43
C ASN A 96 -2.01 19.50 16.37
N GLN A 97 -0.82 18.94 16.61
CA GLN A 97 0.44 19.66 16.46
C GLN A 97 0.64 20.15 15.03
N PHE A 98 0.32 19.32 14.04
CA PHE A 98 0.40 19.70 12.64
C PHE A 98 -0.55 20.84 12.29
N ILE A 99 -1.80 20.82 12.78
CA ILE A 99 -2.77 21.91 12.57
C ILE A 99 -2.28 23.20 13.22
N HIS A 100 -1.86 23.14 14.48
CA HIS A 100 -1.32 24.30 15.20
C HIS A 100 -0.11 24.90 14.46
N ASN A 101 0.87 24.06 14.11
CA ASN A 101 2.04 24.49 13.35
C ASN A 101 1.64 25.04 11.98
N SER A 102 0.66 24.46 11.30
CA SER A 102 0.20 24.96 10.01
C SER A 102 -0.41 26.35 10.14
N GLN A 103 -1.24 26.60 11.17
CA GLN A 103 -1.84 27.91 11.41
C GLN A 103 -0.77 28.99 11.68
N GLU A 104 0.23 28.68 12.51
CA GLU A 104 1.33 29.62 12.83
C GLU A 104 2.29 29.82 11.66
N ILE A 105 2.67 28.75 10.96
CA ILE A 105 3.65 28.77 9.88
C ILE A 105 3.05 29.33 8.59
N ILE A 106 1.74 29.27 8.36
CA ILE A 106 1.11 29.88 7.17
C ILE A 106 1.48 31.35 7.02
N ARG A 107 1.52 32.10 8.14
CA ARG A 107 1.90 33.52 8.13
C ARG A 107 3.36 33.76 7.75
N ARG A 108 4.26 32.84 8.12
CA ARG A 108 5.72 32.96 7.93
C ARG A 108 6.25 32.25 6.68
N SER A 109 5.59 31.18 6.25
CA SER A 109 5.99 30.34 5.12
C SER A 109 4.78 29.61 4.51
N PRO A 110 4.07 30.27 3.58
CA PRO A 110 2.94 29.68 2.84
C PRO A 110 3.31 28.39 2.08
N LYS A 111 4.61 28.17 1.81
CA LYS A 111 5.12 26.97 1.12
C LYS A 111 4.73 25.67 1.82
N TYR A 112 4.70 25.65 3.16
CA TYR A 112 4.31 24.45 3.93
C TYR A 112 2.85 24.06 3.69
N PHE A 113 1.96 25.05 3.69
CA PHE A 113 0.55 24.85 3.37
C PHE A 113 0.38 24.31 1.95
N TRP A 114 1.02 24.93 0.97
CA TRP A 114 0.96 24.46 -0.42
C TRP A 114 1.55 23.05 -0.60
N LYS A 115 2.56 22.66 0.18
CA LYS A 115 3.09 21.29 0.20
C LYS A 115 2.06 20.28 0.72
N TYR A 116 1.28 20.63 1.74
CA TYR A 116 0.17 19.82 2.25
C TYR A 116 -1.00 19.74 1.26
N VAL A 117 -1.41 20.86 0.67
CA VAL A 117 -2.45 20.87 -0.36
C VAL A 117 -2.04 20.02 -1.57
N LYS A 118 -0.79 20.13 -2.00
CA LYS A 118 -0.23 19.28 -3.07
C LYS A 118 -0.17 17.80 -2.69
N SER A 119 0.10 17.45 -1.44
CA SER A 119 0.10 16.04 -1.02
C SER A 119 -1.32 15.44 -0.91
N LYS A 120 -2.36 16.28 -0.79
CA LYS A 120 -3.77 15.89 -0.82
C LYS A 120 -4.34 15.80 -2.24
N LYS A 121 -3.82 16.60 -3.17
CA LYS A 121 -3.99 16.38 -4.61
C LYS A 121 -3.16 15.15 -4.98
N GLY A 122 -3.72 13.96 -4.74
CA GLY A 122 -3.08 12.69 -5.13
C GLY A 122 -2.53 12.80 -6.55
N GLY A 123 -1.33 12.27 -6.76
CA GLY A 123 -0.72 12.23 -8.10
C GLY A 123 -1.76 11.70 -9.08
N SER A 124 -2.09 12.52 -10.08
CA SER A 124 -2.90 12.07 -11.19
C SER A 124 -2.19 10.88 -11.80
N ASN A 125 -2.60 9.67 -11.44
CA ASN A 125 -2.23 8.45 -12.17
C ASN A 125 -2.91 8.43 -13.56
N TYR A 126 -3.62 9.50 -13.92
CA TYR A 126 -4.17 9.76 -15.24
C TYR A 126 -3.10 10.49 -16.08
N PRO A 127 -2.80 10.05 -17.31
CA PRO A 127 -1.99 10.81 -18.24
C PRO A 127 -2.64 12.17 -18.47
N THR A 128 -1.97 13.24 -18.11
CA THR A 128 -2.52 14.61 -18.27
C THR A 128 -2.46 15.12 -19.71
N LYS A 129 -1.90 14.34 -20.65
CA LYS A 129 -1.92 14.59 -22.10
C LYS A 129 -1.85 13.27 -22.86
N PHE A 130 -2.85 13.02 -23.72
CA PHE A 130 -2.65 12.19 -24.91
C PHE A 130 -2.08 13.10 -26.00
N LYS A 131 -0.97 12.69 -26.61
CA LYS A 131 -0.48 13.23 -27.87
C LYS A 131 -0.54 12.12 -28.90
#